data_AF-A0A371NZD0-F1
#
_entry.id   AF-A0A371NZD0-F1
#
_cell.length_a   1.000
_cell.length_b   1.000
_cell.length_c   1.000
_cell.angle_alpha   90.00
_cell.angle_beta   90.00
_cell.angle_gamma   90.00
#
_symmetry.space_group_name_H-M   'P 1'
#
loop_
_entity.id
_entity.type
_entity.pdbx_description
1 polymer ?
#
loop_
_entity_poly.entity_id
_entity_poly.type
_entity_poly.pdbx_seq_one_letter_code
_entity_poly.pdbx_strand_id
1 'polypeptide(L)'
;MTATEQFLGRPLTATVGQPLRVAVYSRLAEGIRSGVFELGAALPRETELGTALGVSRTVVREALMLLEEDGLITTRRGIGRFVADALPVVGLEELRPLEAALADAAEDITVRQLEFVLQPMTDFVGGRLHLDAEANTWFRESVIERAGEPVALLQEHLPAGRYLSDHSPQIAATIDEAAAEESSLMAALIARGAAVFTSAVCEITVNVVGESRGALLGLDAADPVLILTQTASTSSGPVYLAKCIVSGKAGLLSVVQTSQ
;
A
#
# COMPACT_ATOMS: atom_id res chain seq x y z
N MET A 1 -12.04 34.75 14.82
CA MET A 1 -12.48 33.34 14.75
C MET A 1 -12.07 32.79 13.40
N THR A 2 -11.12 31.87 13.37
CA THR A 2 -10.70 31.16 12.15
C THR A 2 -11.74 30.12 11.74
N ALA A 3 -11.66 29.60 10.51
CA ALA A 3 -12.52 28.50 10.05
C ALA A 3 -12.37 27.27 10.95
N THR A 4 -11.15 26.98 11.39
CA THR A 4 -10.79 25.90 12.32
C THR A 4 -11.46 26.08 13.69
N GLU A 5 -11.44 27.28 14.28
CA GLU A 5 -12.11 27.57 15.55
C GLU A 5 -13.63 27.42 15.43
N GLN A 6 -14.24 27.89 14.33
CA GLN A 6 -15.67 27.71 14.06
C GLN A 6 -16.06 26.24 13.88
N PHE A 7 -15.19 25.42 13.29
CA PHE A 7 -15.44 24.01 13.08
C PHE A 7 -15.29 23.18 14.37
N LEU A 8 -14.23 23.43 15.14
CA LEU A 8 -14.01 22.76 16.42
C LEU A 8 -15.09 23.10 17.45
N GLY A 9 -15.57 24.35 17.49
CA GLY A 9 -16.64 24.78 18.40
C GLY A 9 -18.03 24.20 18.12
N ARG A 10 -18.22 23.39 17.08
CA ARG A 10 -19.49 22.69 16.82
C ARG A 10 -19.70 21.58 17.86
N PRO A 11 -20.93 21.35 18.37
CA PRO A 11 -21.20 20.27 19.33
C PRO A 11 -20.66 18.92 18.85
N LEU A 12 -19.96 18.18 19.71
CA LEU A 12 -19.44 16.85 19.35
C LEU A 12 -20.61 15.85 19.29
N THR A 13 -20.90 15.34 18.10
CA THR A 13 -21.98 14.37 17.90
C THR A 13 -21.44 12.96 18.08
N ALA A 14 -21.96 12.23 19.08
CA ALA A 14 -21.66 10.82 19.32
C ALA A 14 -22.97 10.02 19.34
N THR A 15 -23.00 8.87 18.66
CA THR A 15 -24.14 7.94 18.71
C THR A 15 -24.19 7.25 20.08
N VAL A 16 -25.38 6.83 20.53
CA VAL A 16 -25.55 6.14 21.82
C VAL A 16 -24.65 4.90 21.87
N GLY A 17 -23.77 4.85 22.87
CA GLY A 17 -22.78 3.76 23.05
C GLY A 17 -21.44 3.96 22.32
N GLN A 18 -21.29 4.98 21.47
CA GLN A 18 -20.03 5.29 20.79
C GLN A 18 -18.98 5.83 21.79
N PRO A 19 -17.75 5.31 21.83
CA PRO A 19 -16.68 5.86 22.67
C PRO A 19 -16.31 7.28 22.21
N LEU A 20 -16.12 8.21 23.16
CA LEU A 20 -15.81 9.62 22.86
C LEU A 20 -14.58 9.80 21.96
N ARG A 21 -13.54 8.95 22.07
CA ARG A 21 -12.37 8.99 21.18
C ARG A 21 -12.74 8.83 19.71
N VAL A 22 -13.76 8.02 19.40
CA VAL A 22 -14.22 7.76 18.03
C VAL A 22 -14.98 8.98 17.51
N ALA A 23 -15.80 9.63 18.34
CA ALA A 23 -16.47 10.87 17.96
C ALA A 23 -15.49 12.02 17.71
N VAL A 24 -14.44 12.15 18.53
CA VAL A 24 -13.34 13.12 18.32
C VAL A 24 -12.56 12.80 17.04
N TYR A 25 -12.20 11.53 16.83
CA TYR A 25 -11.58 11.06 15.60
C TYR A 25 -12.44 11.45 14.38
N SER A 26 -13.74 11.14 14.38
CA SER A 26 -14.63 11.42 13.25
C SER A 26 -14.72 12.91 12.94
N ARG A 27 -14.80 13.78 13.97
CA ARG A 27 -14.78 15.23 13.80
C ARG A 27 -13.48 15.73 13.18
N LEU A 28 -12.33 15.21 13.62
CA LEU A 28 -11.04 15.66 13.10
C LEU A 28 -10.79 15.13 11.68
N ALA A 29 -11.15 13.86 11.40
CA ALA A 29 -11.11 13.27 10.07
C ALA A 29 -12.04 14.01 9.08
N GLU A 30 -13.24 14.40 9.51
CA GLU A 30 -14.15 15.27 8.74
C GLU A 30 -13.46 16.60 8.40
N GLY A 31 -12.82 17.26 9.37
CA GLY A 31 -12.13 18.52 9.17
C GLY A 31 -10.94 18.42 8.21
N ILE A 32 -10.20 17.30 8.25
CA ILE A 32 -9.08 17.02 7.34
C ILE A 32 -9.60 16.79 5.92
N ARG A 33 -10.57 15.88 5.74
CA ARG A 33 -11.15 15.54 4.43
C ARG A 33 -11.91 16.69 3.77
N SER A 34 -12.41 17.64 4.56
CA SER A 34 -13.07 18.86 4.06
C SER A 34 -12.14 20.06 3.89
N GLY A 35 -10.83 19.92 4.16
CA GLY A 35 -9.84 20.99 4.02
C GLY A 35 -9.92 22.09 5.08
N VAL A 36 -10.64 21.89 6.18
CA VAL A 36 -10.64 22.80 7.35
C VAL A 36 -9.31 22.74 8.10
N PHE A 37 -8.65 21.59 8.06
CA PHE A 37 -7.23 21.46 8.35
C PHE A 37 -6.52 21.18 7.01
N GLU A 38 -5.68 22.11 6.57
CA GLU A 38 -4.94 22.01 5.31
C GLU A 38 -3.88 20.89 5.39
N LEU A 39 -3.55 20.25 4.26
CA LEU A 39 -2.51 19.23 4.18
C LEU A 39 -1.14 19.82 4.60
N GLY A 40 -0.34 19.02 5.31
CA GLY A 40 0.94 19.46 5.86
C GLY A 40 0.86 20.51 7.00
N ALA A 41 -0.33 21.03 7.33
CA ALA A 41 -0.50 22.07 8.36
C ALA A 41 -0.43 21.50 9.78
N ALA A 42 0.07 22.30 10.72
CA ALA A 42 0.12 21.93 12.13
C ALA A 42 -1.29 21.86 12.76
N LEU A 43 -1.59 20.75 13.44
CA LEU A 43 -2.83 20.64 14.21
C LEU A 43 -2.73 21.40 15.55
N PRO A 44 -3.86 21.91 16.09
CA PRO A 44 -3.90 22.47 17.43
C PRO A 44 -3.46 21.45 18.49
N ARG A 45 -2.91 21.94 19.61
CA ARG A 45 -2.37 21.07 20.66
C ARG A 45 -3.46 20.25 21.34
N GLU A 46 -3.09 19.12 21.95
CA GLU A 46 -4.03 18.23 22.65
C GLU A 46 -4.90 18.95 23.70
N THR A 47 -4.35 19.96 24.36
CA THR A 47 -5.05 20.82 25.34
C THR A 47 -6.01 21.82 24.70
N GLU A 48 -5.66 22.35 23.52
CA GLU A 48 -6.50 23.28 22.75
C GLU A 48 -7.68 22.52 22.15
N LEU A 49 -7.42 21.37 21.52
CA LEU A 49 -8.44 20.44 21.03
C LEU A 49 -9.38 19.96 22.14
N GLY A 50 -8.84 19.58 23.31
CA GLY A 50 -9.65 19.13 24.45
C GLY A 50 -10.58 20.22 24.97
N THR A 51 -10.07 21.46 25.04
CA THR A 51 -10.87 22.64 25.44
C THR A 51 -11.95 22.95 24.42
N ALA A 52 -11.61 22.96 23.12
CA ALA A 52 -12.55 23.31 22.05
C ALA A 52 -13.65 22.26 21.83
N LEU A 53 -13.33 20.97 22.01
CA LEU A 53 -14.26 19.85 21.82
C LEU A 53 -14.96 19.41 23.12
N GLY A 54 -14.64 20.01 24.27
CA GLY A 54 -15.26 19.71 25.56
C GLY A 54 -14.92 18.33 26.14
N VAL A 55 -13.73 17.80 25.84
CA VAL A 55 -13.29 16.44 26.22
C VAL A 55 -11.95 16.45 26.94
N SER A 56 -11.64 15.36 27.67
CA SER A 56 -10.35 15.25 28.34
C SER A 56 -9.18 15.08 27.35
N ARG A 57 -8.00 15.56 27.75
CA ARG A 57 -6.76 15.41 26.96
C ARG A 57 -6.46 13.94 26.59
N THR A 58 -6.80 12.99 27.45
CA THR A 58 -6.62 11.55 27.19
C THR A 58 -7.46 11.09 25.99
N VAL A 59 -8.74 11.50 25.93
CA VAL A 59 -9.65 11.19 24.81
C VAL A 59 -9.13 11.79 23.51
N VAL A 60 -8.61 13.02 23.55
CA VAL A 60 -7.97 13.65 22.37
C VAL A 60 -6.74 12.87 21.94
N ARG A 61 -5.87 12.46 22.87
CA ARG A 61 -4.66 11.69 22.55
C ARG A 61 -5.01 10.35 21.89
N GLU A 62 -6.00 9.63 22.41
CA GLU A 62 -6.51 8.39 21.81
C GLU A 62 -7.07 8.62 20.39
N ALA A 63 -7.81 9.72 20.18
CA ALA A 63 -8.34 10.05 18.86
C ALA A 63 -7.23 10.45 17.86
N LEU A 64 -6.21 11.19 18.32
CA LEU A 64 -5.05 11.54 17.49
C LEU A 64 -4.20 10.31 17.14
N MET A 65 -4.09 9.32 18.03
CA MET A 65 -3.46 8.03 17.69
C MET A 65 -4.22 7.33 16.56
N LEU A 66 -5.55 7.26 16.63
CA LEU A 66 -6.36 6.65 15.55
C LEU A 66 -6.20 7.39 14.21
N LEU A 67 -6.09 8.72 14.21
CA LEU A 67 -5.82 9.48 12.97
C LEU A 67 -4.42 9.24 12.41
N GLU A 68 -3.45 8.95 13.28
CA GLU A 68 -2.06 8.67 12.92
C GLU A 68 -1.91 7.23 12.41
N GLU A 69 -2.62 6.27 13.03
CA GLU A 69 -2.80 4.89 12.55
C GLU A 69 -3.49 4.85 11.17
N ASP A 70 -4.51 5.68 10.96
CA ASP A 70 -5.20 5.84 9.67
C ASP A 70 -4.43 6.74 8.67
N GLY A 71 -3.21 7.20 8.97
CA GLY A 71 -2.38 8.00 8.06
C GLY A 71 -2.92 9.38 7.70
N LEU A 72 -3.94 9.90 8.40
CA LEU A 72 -4.50 11.23 8.19
C LEU A 72 -3.62 12.35 8.78
N ILE A 73 -2.74 11.99 9.73
CA ILE A 73 -1.83 12.91 10.42
C ILE A 73 -0.46 12.24 10.66
N THR A 74 0.59 13.05 10.86
CA THR A 74 1.94 12.60 11.18
C THR A 74 2.52 13.34 12.40
N THR A 75 3.23 12.63 13.29
CA THR A 75 3.96 13.24 14.43
C THR A 75 5.40 13.59 14.06
N ARG A 76 5.72 14.89 14.01
CA ARG A 76 7.09 15.39 13.89
C ARG A 76 7.67 15.61 15.30
N ARG A 77 8.55 14.71 15.76
CA ARG A 77 9.08 14.65 17.14
C ARG A 77 9.58 16.02 17.63
N GLY A 78 9.11 16.44 18.80
CA GLY A 78 9.49 17.71 19.43
C GLY A 78 8.82 18.96 18.84
N ILE A 79 8.12 18.85 17.70
CA ILE A 79 7.50 19.98 17.00
C ILE A 79 5.97 19.94 17.18
N GLY A 80 5.33 18.80 16.88
CA GLY A 80 3.88 18.65 16.99
C GLY A 80 3.31 17.55 16.09
N ARG A 81 1.99 17.55 15.93
CA ARG A 81 1.28 16.74 14.93
C ARG A 81 0.84 17.63 13.77
N PHE A 82 0.93 17.09 12.57
CA PHE A 82 0.61 17.76 11.32
C PHE A 82 -0.40 16.92 10.56
N VAL A 83 -1.31 17.54 9.80
CA VAL A 83 -2.06 16.81 8.78
C VAL A 83 -1.05 16.20 7.81
N ALA A 84 -1.31 14.97 7.34
CA ALA A 84 -0.45 14.34 6.36
C ALA A 84 -0.36 15.21 5.08
N ASP A 85 0.79 15.17 4.41
CA ASP A 85 1.03 15.98 3.21
C ASP A 85 0.22 15.45 2.00
N ALA A 86 -0.20 14.18 2.03
CA ALA A 86 -1.31 13.60 1.26
C ALA A 86 -2.20 12.72 2.16
N LEU A 87 -3.47 12.50 1.75
CA LEU A 87 -4.40 11.62 2.49
C LEU A 87 -4.39 10.19 1.93
N PRO A 88 -4.69 9.17 2.76
CA PRO A 88 -4.88 7.80 2.29
C PRO A 88 -5.86 7.74 1.13
N VAL A 89 -5.37 7.24 0.01
CA VAL A 89 -6.23 6.83 -1.08
C VAL A 89 -6.85 5.51 -0.66
N VAL A 90 -8.15 5.41 -0.88
CA VAL A 90 -8.85 4.15 -0.73
C VAL A 90 -8.48 3.46 -2.10
N GLY A 91 -7.49 2.52 -2.17
CA GLY A 91 -6.87 1.76 -3.33
C GLY A 91 -6.70 0.16 -3.38
N LEU A 92 -7.72 -0.75 -3.44
CA LEU A 92 -7.62 -2.25 -3.34
C LEU A 92 -8.44 -3.11 -4.36
N GLU A 93 -9.79 -3.12 -4.40
CA GLU A 93 -10.55 -4.09 -5.23
C GLU A 93 -10.24 -4.02 -6.74
N GLU A 94 -9.67 -2.91 -7.18
CA GLU A 94 -9.01 -2.82 -8.46
C GLU A 94 -7.59 -3.41 -8.37
N LEU A 95 -7.34 -4.46 -9.15
CA LEU A 95 -6.00 -4.96 -9.37
C LEU A 95 -5.16 -3.88 -10.08
N ARG A 96 -4.34 -3.17 -9.31
CA ARG A 96 -3.39 -2.18 -9.79
C ARG A 96 -1.94 -2.65 -9.55
N PRO A 97 -0.97 -2.16 -10.34
CA PRO A 97 0.45 -2.30 -10.01
C PRO A 97 0.73 -1.78 -8.60
N LEU A 98 1.57 -2.48 -7.83
CA LEU A 98 1.72 -2.20 -6.41
C LEU A 98 2.46 -0.89 -6.13
N GLU A 99 3.34 -0.47 -7.03
CA GLU A 99 3.96 0.86 -7.03
C GLU A 99 2.91 1.98 -7.03
N ALA A 100 1.72 1.77 -7.61
CA ALA A 100 0.63 2.75 -7.60
C ALA A 100 -0.13 2.81 -6.25
N ALA A 101 -0.02 1.78 -5.41
CA ALA A 101 -0.55 1.79 -4.04
C ALA A 101 0.46 2.32 -3.00
N LEU A 102 1.75 2.32 -3.37
CA LEU A 102 2.86 2.90 -2.61
C LEU A 102 3.15 4.36 -2.99
N ALA A 103 2.63 4.82 -4.14
CA ALA A 103 2.74 6.19 -4.60
C ALA A 103 2.02 7.17 -3.68
N ASP A 104 2.74 8.23 -3.31
CA ASP A 104 2.17 9.45 -2.75
C ASP A 104 1.93 10.43 -3.92
N ALA A 105 0.93 11.30 -3.82
CA ALA A 105 0.69 12.34 -4.82
C ALA A 105 1.81 13.41 -4.85
N ALA A 106 2.66 13.47 -3.82
CA ALA A 106 3.74 14.44 -3.66
C ALA A 106 5.16 13.89 -3.92
N GLU A 107 5.37 12.57 -4.04
CA GLU A 107 6.70 11.96 -4.13
C GLU A 107 6.83 11.00 -5.32
N ASP A 108 7.93 11.12 -6.08
CA ASP A 108 8.24 10.21 -7.19
C ASP A 108 8.52 8.79 -6.67
N ILE A 109 7.90 7.80 -7.33
CA ILE A 109 8.19 6.37 -7.19
C ILE A 109 9.04 5.91 -8.38
N THR A 110 10.08 5.13 -8.10
CA THR A 110 10.85 4.40 -9.11
C THR A 110 10.85 2.89 -8.83
N VAL A 111 10.93 2.09 -9.89
CA VAL A 111 11.04 0.63 -9.80
C VAL A 111 12.37 0.20 -10.40
N ARG A 112 13.29 -0.25 -9.55
CA ARG A 112 14.64 -0.65 -9.94
C ARG A 112 14.75 -2.17 -9.95
N GLN A 113 14.82 -2.76 -11.14
CA GLN A 113 15.03 -4.18 -11.33
C GLN A 113 16.36 -4.65 -10.73
N LEU A 114 16.33 -5.76 -9.98
CA LEU A 114 17.50 -6.51 -9.52
C LEU A 114 17.78 -7.70 -10.44
N GLU A 115 16.73 -8.46 -10.78
CA GLU A 115 16.83 -9.69 -11.57
C GLU A 115 15.60 -9.88 -12.46
N PHE A 116 15.81 -10.45 -13.64
CA PHE A 116 14.77 -11.09 -14.43
C PHE A 116 15.32 -12.38 -15.04
N VAL A 117 14.76 -13.54 -14.68
CA VAL A 117 15.32 -14.85 -15.02
C VAL A 117 14.22 -15.91 -15.20
N LEU A 118 14.49 -16.89 -16.06
CA LEU A 118 13.70 -18.12 -16.16
C LEU A 118 14.23 -19.14 -15.15
N GLN A 119 13.41 -19.56 -14.19
CA GLN A 119 13.79 -20.55 -13.18
C GLN A 119 12.80 -21.72 -13.08
N PRO A 120 13.24 -22.90 -12.58
CA PRO A 120 12.34 -24.00 -12.23
C PRO A 120 11.25 -23.57 -11.25
N MET A 121 10.06 -24.16 -11.36
CA MET A 121 8.97 -23.93 -10.41
C MET A 121 9.36 -24.37 -8.99
N THR A 122 8.88 -23.63 -7.99
CA THR A 122 8.99 -23.97 -6.56
C THR A 122 7.60 -24.24 -5.97
N ASP A 123 7.48 -25.14 -5.00
CA ASP A 123 6.20 -25.56 -4.40
C ASP A 123 5.23 -24.40 -4.06
N PHE A 124 5.78 -23.28 -3.56
CA PHE A 124 5.03 -22.05 -3.29
C PHE A 124 4.37 -21.46 -4.54
N VAL A 125 5.12 -21.37 -5.64
CA VAL A 125 4.63 -20.83 -6.92
C VAL A 125 3.68 -21.84 -7.59
N GLY A 126 4.04 -23.11 -7.62
CA GLY A 126 3.20 -24.18 -8.20
C GLY A 126 1.84 -24.30 -7.53
N GLY A 127 1.80 -24.23 -6.20
CA GLY A 127 0.55 -24.26 -5.44
C GLY A 127 -0.37 -23.05 -5.67
N ARG A 128 0.18 -21.89 -6.06
CA ARG A 128 -0.57 -20.65 -6.33
C ARG A 128 -1.00 -20.49 -7.79
N LEU A 129 -0.14 -20.92 -8.71
CA LEU A 129 -0.37 -20.84 -10.16
C LEU A 129 -0.91 -22.14 -10.76
N HIS A 130 -1.20 -23.16 -9.92
CA HIS A 130 -1.66 -24.49 -10.31
C HIS A 130 -0.75 -25.17 -11.34
N LEU A 131 0.58 -25.01 -11.19
CA LEU A 131 1.59 -25.56 -12.09
C LEU A 131 2.10 -26.92 -11.60
N ASP A 132 2.49 -27.78 -12.55
CA ASP A 132 3.16 -29.05 -12.26
C ASP A 132 4.69 -28.91 -12.12
N ALA A 133 5.35 -29.99 -11.71
CA ALA A 133 6.79 -30.05 -11.44
C ALA A 133 7.70 -29.88 -12.67
N GLU A 134 7.18 -29.95 -13.90
CA GLU A 134 7.93 -29.71 -15.13
C GLU A 134 7.88 -28.24 -15.58
N ALA A 135 7.04 -27.42 -14.95
CA ALA A 135 6.90 -26.02 -15.30
C ALA A 135 8.16 -25.20 -14.92
N ASN A 136 8.52 -24.28 -15.81
CA ASN A 136 9.39 -23.16 -15.48
C ASN A 136 8.55 -21.90 -15.26
N THR A 137 9.10 -20.96 -14.51
CA THR A 137 8.48 -19.65 -14.27
C THR A 137 9.45 -18.54 -14.57
N TRP A 138 8.96 -17.48 -15.21
CA TRP A 138 9.65 -16.20 -15.23
C TRP A 138 9.58 -15.60 -13.84
N PHE A 139 10.71 -15.12 -13.34
CA PHE A 139 10.85 -14.45 -12.06
C PHE A 139 11.46 -13.08 -12.27
N ARG A 140 10.85 -12.07 -11.65
CA ARG A 140 11.36 -10.70 -11.58
C ARG A 140 11.51 -10.30 -10.13
N GLU A 141 12.66 -9.76 -9.76
CA GLU A 141 12.87 -9.10 -8.48
C GLU A 141 13.21 -7.64 -8.71
N SER A 142 12.52 -6.74 -8.01
CA SER A 142 12.67 -5.29 -8.11
C SER A 142 12.58 -4.62 -6.75
N VAL A 143 13.32 -3.54 -6.55
CA VAL A 143 13.12 -2.63 -5.40
C VAL A 143 12.25 -1.46 -5.85
N ILE A 144 11.21 -1.17 -5.08
CA ILE A 144 10.40 0.04 -5.22
C ILE A 144 10.99 1.08 -4.27
N GLU A 145 11.38 2.22 -4.80
CA GLU A 145 11.98 3.34 -4.08
C GLU A 145 11.01 4.53 -4.13
N ARG A 146 10.82 5.23 -3.00
CA ARG A 146 10.06 6.49 -2.93
C ARG A 146 11.00 7.59 -2.48
N ALA A 147 11.07 8.69 -3.24
CA ALA A 147 12.07 9.76 -3.02
C ALA A 147 13.52 9.24 -2.89
N GLY A 148 13.85 8.11 -3.52
CA GLY A 148 15.15 7.44 -3.45
C GLY A 148 15.39 6.54 -2.23
N GLU A 149 14.42 6.36 -1.32
CA GLU A 149 14.50 5.39 -0.24
C GLU A 149 13.78 4.07 -0.60
N PRO A 150 14.42 2.89 -0.44
CA PRO A 150 13.76 1.58 -0.58
C PRO A 150 12.57 1.39 0.37
N VAL A 151 11.35 1.44 -0.19
CA VAL A 151 10.10 1.24 0.55
C VAL A 151 9.55 -0.17 0.41
N ALA A 152 9.85 -0.89 -0.68
CA ALA A 152 9.40 -2.27 -0.83
C ALA A 152 10.29 -3.13 -1.75
N LEU A 153 10.30 -4.43 -1.50
CA LEU A 153 10.90 -5.46 -2.37
C LEU A 153 9.75 -6.21 -3.05
N LEU A 154 9.71 -6.19 -4.38
CA LEU A 154 8.68 -6.82 -5.20
C LEU A 154 9.27 -8.04 -5.93
N GLN A 155 8.62 -9.18 -5.76
CA GLN A 155 8.94 -10.45 -6.41
C GLN A 155 7.74 -10.89 -7.26
N GLU A 156 7.89 -10.94 -8.58
CA GLU A 156 6.82 -11.29 -9.52
C GLU A 156 7.14 -12.61 -10.22
N HIS A 157 6.13 -13.47 -10.38
CA HIS A 157 6.22 -14.78 -11.00
C HIS A 157 5.10 -14.95 -12.04
N LEU A 158 5.47 -15.43 -13.23
CA LEU A 158 4.53 -15.91 -14.24
C LEU A 158 4.96 -17.30 -14.72
N PRO A 159 4.03 -18.15 -15.19
CA PRO A 159 4.39 -19.37 -15.89
C PRO A 159 5.25 -19.07 -17.13
N ALA A 160 5.90 -20.08 -17.70
CA ALA A 160 6.69 -19.94 -18.93
C ALA A 160 6.34 -21.01 -19.98
N GLY A 161 6.66 -20.72 -21.25
CA GLY A 161 6.34 -21.60 -22.37
C GLY A 161 4.83 -21.87 -22.48
N ARG A 162 4.44 -23.14 -22.72
CA ARG A 162 3.03 -23.57 -22.86
C ARG A 162 2.14 -23.12 -21.70
N TYR A 163 2.65 -23.18 -20.48
CA TYR A 163 1.92 -22.82 -19.26
C TYR A 163 1.50 -21.33 -19.22
N LEU A 164 2.16 -20.47 -20.01
CA LEU A 164 1.76 -19.09 -20.21
C LEU A 164 1.04 -18.89 -21.54
N SER A 165 1.56 -19.41 -22.65
CA SER A 165 0.99 -19.18 -23.98
C SER A 165 -0.42 -19.74 -24.14
N ASP A 166 -0.74 -20.86 -23.48
CA ASP A 166 -2.03 -21.52 -23.61
C ASP A 166 -3.12 -20.79 -22.78
N HIS A 167 -2.68 -20.04 -21.77
CA HIS A 167 -3.54 -19.31 -20.82
C HIS A 167 -3.64 -17.80 -21.11
N SER A 168 -2.58 -17.21 -21.66
CA SER A 168 -2.50 -15.82 -22.12
C SER A 168 -1.43 -15.66 -23.21
N PRO A 169 -1.79 -15.87 -24.49
CA PRO A 169 -0.90 -15.63 -25.63
C PRO A 169 -0.33 -14.21 -25.67
N GLN A 170 -1.13 -13.22 -25.23
CA GLN A 170 -0.75 -11.81 -25.21
C GLN A 170 0.40 -11.56 -24.23
N ILE A 171 0.28 -12.01 -22.97
CA ILE A 171 1.36 -11.87 -21.98
C ILE A 171 2.60 -12.62 -22.45
N ALA A 172 2.45 -13.85 -22.99
CA ALA A 172 3.56 -14.64 -23.53
C ALA A 172 4.33 -13.91 -24.65
N ALA A 173 3.63 -13.17 -25.51
CA ALA A 173 4.25 -12.43 -26.62
C ALA A 173 4.95 -11.13 -26.18
N THR A 174 4.55 -10.53 -25.04
CA THR A 174 5.09 -9.24 -24.57
C THR A 174 6.08 -9.35 -23.41
N ILE A 175 6.31 -10.54 -22.86
CA ILE A 175 7.01 -10.67 -21.57
C ILE A 175 8.45 -10.14 -21.57
N ASP A 176 9.20 -10.36 -22.66
CA ASP A 176 10.58 -9.87 -22.80
C ASP A 176 10.63 -8.33 -22.90
N GLU A 177 9.68 -7.73 -23.62
CA GLU A 177 9.56 -6.27 -23.71
C GLU A 177 9.13 -5.64 -22.40
N ALA A 178 8.19 -6.28 -21.70
CA ALA A 178 7.66 -5.82 -20.42
C ALA A 178 8.71 -5.91 -19.30
N ALA A 179 9.56 -6.95 -19.33
CA ALA A 179 10.67 -7.10 -18.40
C ALA A 179 11.84 -6.12 -18.65
N ALA A 180 11.85 -5.42 -19.79
CA ALA A 180 12.86 -4.40 -20.11
C ALA A 180 12.50 -2.99 -19.57
N GLU A 181 11.30 -2.79 -19.00
CA GLU A 181 10.85 -1.47 -18.51
C GLU A 181 11.24 -1.16 -17.07
N GLU A 182 11.44 0.12 -16.76
CA GLU A 182 11.68 0.64 -15.39
C GLU A 182 10.37 0.78 -14.58
N SER A 183 9.53 -0.25 -14.62
CA SER A 183 8.23 -0.40 -13.93
C SER A 183 8.07 -1.85 -13.45
N SER A 184 7.05 -2.20 -12.65
CA SER A 184 6.76 -3.63 -12.35
C SER A 184 6.33 -4.39 -13.60
N LEU A 185 6.45 -5.72 -13.60
CA LEU A 185 6.00 -6.55 -14.70
C LEU A 185 4.49 -6.44 -14.87
N MET A 186 3.72 -6.33 -13.78
CA MET A 186 2.29 -6.03 -13.85
C MET A 186 2.00 -4.66 -14.49
N ALA A 187 2.73 -3.60 -14.15
CA ALA A 187 2.57 -2.29 -14.80
C ALA A 187 2.86 -2.37 -16.30
N ALA A 188 4.00 -2.93 -16.69
CA ALA A 188 4.42 -3.05 -18.09
C ALA A 188 3.47 -3.91 -18.94
N LEU A 189 2.86 -4.95 -18.36
CA LEU A 189 1.86 -5.80 -19.01
C LEU A 189 0.48 -5.13 -19.11
N ILE A 190 0.05 -4.36 -18.09
CA ILE A 190 -1.20 -3.59 -18.13
C ILE A 190 -1.08 -2.44 -19.14
N ALA A 191 0.04 -1.72 -19.17
CA ALA A 191 0.30 -0.62 -20.10
C ALA A 191 0.27 -1.07 -21.58
N ARG A 192 0.69 -2.31 -21.86
CA ARG A 192 0.59 -2.95 -23.20
C ARG A 192 -0.81 -3.47 -23.54
N GLY A 193 -1.75 -3.48 -22.59
CA GLY A 193 -3.03 -4.17 -22.73
C GLY A 193 -2.89 -5.69 -22.85
N ALA A 194 -1.74 -6.25 -22.47
CA ALA A 194 -1.46 -7.69 -22.54
C ALA A 194 -2.14 -8.45 -21.38
N ALA A 195 -2.19 -7.82 -20.20
CA ALA A 195 -2.82 -8.38 -19.01
C ALA A 195 -4.30 -7.98 -18.88
N VAL A 196 -5.20 -8.92 -19.19
CA VAL A 196 -6.63 -8.81 -18.87
C VAL A 196 -6.96 -9.83 -17.77
N PHE A 197 -6.77 -9.40 -16.52
CA PHE A 197 -7.12 -10.20 -15.36
C PHE A 197 -8.61 -10.12 -15.05
N THR A 198 -9.25 -11.26 -14.80
CA THR A 198 -10.68 -11.37 -14.47
C THR A 198 -10.94 -11.40 -12.96
N SER A 199 -9.93 -11.75 -12.16
CA SER A 199 -10.01 -11.80 -10.70
C SER A 199 -8.62 -11.78 -10.08
N ALA A 200 -8.49 -11.20 -8.89
CA ALA A 200 -7.29 -11.34 -8.07
C ALA A 200 -7.65 -11.60 -6.60
N VAL A 201 -6.75 -12.26 -5.89
CA VAL A 201 -6.80 -12.45 -4.44
C VAL A 201 -5.51 -11.88 -3.87
N CYS A 202 -5.60 -11.05 -2.83
CA CYS A 202 -4.46 -10.52 -2.10
C CYS A 202 -4.55 -10.97 -0.64
N GLU A 203 -3.54 -11.69 -0.18
CA GLU A 203 -3.35 -12.06 1.22
C GLU A 203 -2.33 -11.12 1.85
N ILE A 204 -2.68 -10.54 3.00
CA ILE A 204 -1.83 -9.58 3.72
C ILE A 204 -1.43 -10.20 5.05
N THR A 205 -0.12 -10.22 5.32
CA THR A 205 0.47 -10.77 6.55
C THR A 205 1.52 -9.83 7.11
N VAL A 206 1.79 -9.91 8.42
CA VAL A 206 2.90 -9.17 9.06
C VAL A 206 3.97 -10.18 9.47
N ASN A 207 5.24 -9.86 9.23
CA ASN A 207 6.37 -10.71 9.59
C ASN A 207 7.62 -9.85 9.85
N VAL A 208 8.77 -10.47 10.12
CA VAL A 208 10.09 -9.80 10.12
C VAL A 208 10.79 -9.95 8.77
N VAL A 209 11.63 -8.98 8.42
CA VAL A 209 12.27 -8.92 7.10
C VAL A 209 13.35 -9.99 6.90
N GLY A 210 14.13 -10.34 7.93
CA GLY A 210 15.30 -11.23 7.81
C GLY A 210 16.46 -10.61 7.04
N GLU A 211 17.67 -11.15 7.23
CA GLU A 211 18.92 -10.51 6.78
C GLU A 211 18.97 -10.17 5.28
N SER A 212 18.72 -11.14 4.40
CA SER A 212 18.88 -10.95 2.95
C SER A 212 17.95 -9.87 2.36
N ARG A 213 16.69 -9.84 2.81
CA ARG A 213 15.72 -8.83 2.35
C ARG A 213 15.91 -7.50 3.09
N GLY A 214 16.36 -7.53 4.34
CA GLY A 214 16.66 -6.33 5.13
C GLY A 214 17.80 -5.52 4.50
N ALA A 215 18.84 -6.19 4.01
CA ALA A 215 19.95 -5.57 3.28
C ALA A 215 19.48 -4.79 2.03
N LEU A 216 18.49 -5.31 1.29
CA LEU A 216 17.92 -4.64 0.11
C LEU A 216 17.04 -3.43 0.44
N LEU A 217 16.47 -3.37 1.65
CA LEU A 217 15.56 -2.31 2.11
C LEU A 217 16.22 -1.31 3.09
N GLY A 218 17.48 -1.54 3.46
CA GLY A 218 18.17 -0.79 4.52
C GLY A 218 17.44 -0.91 5.85
N LEU A 219 17.12 -2.16 6.25
CA LEU A 219 16.42 -2.55 7.48
C LEU A 219 17.24 -3.58 8.27
N ASP A 220 17.06 -3.60 9.59
CA ASP A 220 17.58 -4.66 10.45
C ASP A 220 16.76 -5.95 10.28
N ALA A 221 17.38 -7.12 10.44
CA ALA A 221 16.74 -8.41 10.17
C ALA A 221 15.47 -8.69 11.01
N ALA A 222 15.32 -8.02 12.16
CA ALA A 222 14.16 -8.13 13.04
C ALA A 222 13.07 -7.08 12.76
N ASP A 223 13.28 -6.15 11.82
CA ASP A 223 12.32 -5.09 11.52
C ASP A 223 11.01 -5.66 10.96
N PRO A 224 9.85 -5.14 11.41
CA PRO A 224 8.55 -5.57 10.93
C PRO A 224 8.30 -5.10 9.50
N VAL A 225 7.71 -5.99 8.71
CA VAL A 225 7.31 -5.76 7.32
C VAL A 225 5.90 -6.29 7.07
N LEU A 226 5.19 -5.59 6.20
CA LEU A 226 3.93 -6.06 5.64
C LEU A 226 4.25 -6.90 4.40
N ILE A 227 3.71 -8.11 4.32
CA ILE A 227 3.89 -9.00 3.17
C ILE A 227 2.54 -9.17 2.48
N LEU A 228 2.44 -8.64 1.27
CA LEU A 228 1.31 -8.82 0.37
C LEU A 228 1.65 -9.98 -0.59
N THR A 229 0.80 -11.01 -0.62
CA THR A 229 0.88 -12.09 -1.61
C THR A 229 -0.35 -12.05 -2.48
N GLN A 230 -0.18 -11.64 -3.73
CA GLN A 230 -1.25 -11.42 -4.69
C GLN A 230 -1.20 -12.47 -5.79
N THR A 231 -2.34 -13.09 -6.11
CA THR A 231 -2.47 -14.01 -7.25
C THR A 231 -3.56 -13.47 -8.16
N ALA A 232 -3.24 -13.28 -9.43
CA ALA A 232 -4.16 -12.77 -10.45
C ALA A 232 -4.38 -13.79 -11.57
N SER A 233 -5.64 -13.88 -12.00
CA SER A 233 -6.13 -14.89 -12.92
C SER A 233 -6.74 -14.27 -14.16
N THR A 234 -6.60 -14.94 -15.29
CA THR A 234 -7.44 -14.73 -16.48
C THR A 234 -8.64 -15.69 -16.43
N SER A 235 -9.49 -15.66 -17.45
CA SER A 235 -10.58 -16.63 -17.64
C SER A 235 -10.13 -18.09 -17.73
N SER A 236 -8.83 -18.36 -17.95
CA SER A 236 -8.27 -19.72 -18.06
C SER A 236 -7.57 -20.22 -16.78
N GLY A 237 -7.38 -19.37 -15.76
CA GLY A 237 -6.69 -19.72 -14.52
C GLY A 237 -5.72 -18.64 -14.00
N PRO A 238 -5.03 -18.90 -12.87
CA PRO A 238 -4.01 -18.01 -12.33
C PRO A 238 -2.77 -17.99 -13.23
N VAL A 239 -2.32 -16.79 -13.64
CA VAL A 239 -1.16 -16.62 -14.54
C VAL A 239 -0.11 -15.64 -13.99
N TYR A 240 -0.38 -15.02 -12.84
CA TYR A 240 0.50 -14.05 -12.21
C TYR A 240 0.44 -14.20 -10.69
N LEU A 241 1.61 -14.24 -10.06
CA LEU A 241 1.80 -14.28 -8.61
C LEU A 241 2.82 -13.21 -8.25
N ALA A 242 2.44 -12.28 -7.39
CA ALA A 242 3.38 -11.35 -6.77
C ALA A 242 3.48 -11.60 -5.27
N LYS A 243 4.68 -11.41 -4.75
CA LYS A 243 4.96 -11.28 -3.33
C LYS A 243 5.71 -9.97 -3.13
N CYS A 244 5.14 -9.07 -2.34
CA CYS A 244 5.82 -7.84 -1.99
C CYS A 244 6.03 -7.74 -0.49
N ILE A 245 7.23 -7.32 -0.11
CA ILE A 245 7.65 -7.06 1.26
C ILE A 245 7.78 -5.54 1.40
N VAL A 246 6.80 -4.92 2.04
CA VAL A 246 6.72 -3.47 2.26
C VAL A 246 7.31 -3.13 3.62
N SER A 247 8.21 -2.15 3.66
CA SER A 247 8.87 -1.69 4.88
C SER A 247 7.97 -0.74 5.68
N GLY A 248 8.24 -0.62 6.99
CA GLY A 248 7.63 0.43 7.80
C GLY A 248 7.95 1.85 7.33
N LYS A 249 8.97 2.04 6.48
CA LYS A 249 9.35 3.33 5.89
C LYS A 249 8.39 3.79 4.79
N ALA A 250 7.65 2.86 4.17
CA ALA A 250 6.52 3.21 3.30
C ALA A 250 5.49 4.07 4.06
N GLY A 251 5.39 3.92 5.38
CA GLY A 251 4.48 4.66 6.25
C GLY A 251 3.05 4.18 6.07
N LEU A 252 2.37 4.73 5.06
CA LEU A 252 0.98 4.46 4.75
C LEU A 252 0.87 3.63 3.46
N LEU A 253 0.11 2.53 3.53
CA LEU A 253 -0.31 1.77 2.35
C LEU A 253 -1.81 2.00 2.11
N SER A 254 -2.14 2.52 0.94
CA SER A 254 -3.48 2.98 0.56
C SER A 254 -4.32 1.86 -0.07
N VAL A 255 -5.52 1.55 0.46
CA VAL A 255 -6.36 0.39 0.04
C VAL A 255 -7.90 0.67 0.04
N VAL A 256 -8.65 0.32 -1.04
CA VAL A 256 -10.05 0.76 -1.38
C VAL A 256 -11.02 -0.27 -0.89
N GLN A 257 -12.20 0.21 -0.52
CA GLN A 257 -13.54 -0.37 -0.65
C GLN A 257 -14.38 0.29 -1.78
N THR A 258 -14.47 -0.21 -3.02
CA THR A 258 -15.58 0.12 -3.96
C THR A 258 -16.41 -1.10 -4.33
N SER A 259 -17.73 -0.92 -4.23
CA SER A 259 -18.72 -1.80 -4.85
C SER A 259 -19.24 -1.11 -6.10
N GLN A 260 -19.38 -1.85 -7.20
CA GLN A 260 -20.31 -1.47 -8.27
C GLN A 260 -21.76 -1.52 -7.76
#